data_AF-A0AAU3PTW8-F1
#
_entry.id   AF-A0AAU3PTW8-F1
#
_cell.length_a   1.000
_cell.length_b   1.000
_cell.length_c   1.000
_cell.angle_alpha   90.00
_cell.angle_beta   90.00
_cell.angle_gamma   90.00
#
_symmetry.space_group_name_H-M   'P 1'
#
loop_
_entity.id
_entity.type
_entity.pdbx_description
1 polymer ?
#
loop_
_entity_poly.entity_id
_entity_poly.type
_entity_poly.pdbx_seq_one_letter_code
_entity_poly.pdbx_strand_id
1 'polypeptide(L)'
;MMTNWGSEGVGFINADLTMALTRAVQGTAIGVEADSHLSLDGIAVGSATLFDRAGSFGTCVVTALANAERQVDFADDRFAAMRSGQV
;
A
#
# COMPACT_ATOMS: atom_id res chain seq x y z
N MET A 1 -1.32 -1.25 1.30
CA MET A 1 -0.01 -1.11 0.63
C MET A 1 -0.06 0.19 -0.14
N MET A 2 0.92 1.09 -0.02
CA MET A 2 0.92 2.42 -0.67
C MET A 2 0.64 2.39 -2.18
N THR A 3 0.88 1.27 -2.85
CA THR A 3 0.58 1.09 -4.29
C THR A 3 -0.91 0.94 -4.61
N ASN A 4 -1.80 0.87 -3.62
CA ASN A 4 -3.25 0.87 -3.85
C ASN A 4 -3.86 2.28 -3.94
N TRP A 5 -3.03 3.31 -3.73
CA TRP A 5 -3.41 4.71 -3.76
C TRP A 5 -3.53 5.20 -5.21
N GLY A 6 -4.68 5.74 -5.57
CA GLY A 6 -4.91 6.52 -6.78
C GLY A 6 -4.95 8.02 -6.47
N SER A 7 -5.26 8.86 -7.46
CA SER A 7 -5.28 10.32 -7.27
C SER A 7 -6.33 10.81 -6.26
N GLU A 8 -7.41 10.06 -6.08
CA GLU A 8 -8.56 10.40 -5.21
C GLU A 8 -8.63 9.52 -3.94
N GLY A 9 -7.51 8.95 -3.48
CA GLY A 9 -7.48 8.05 -2.33
C GLY A 9 -7.25 6.59 -2.72
N VAL A 10 -7.68 5.62 -1.89
CA VAL A 10 -7.43 4.19 -2.18
C VAL A 10 -8.37 3.72 -3.28
N GLY A 11 -7.82 3.64 -4.49
CA GLY A 11 -8.58 3.42 -5.71
C GLY A 11 -8.28 2.11 -6.43
N PHE A 12 -7.32 1.31 -5.94
CA PHE A 12 -6.95 0.03 -6.52
C PHE A 12 -7.07 -1.10 -5.48
N ILE A 13 -7.38 -2.31 -5.95
CA ILE A 13 -7.32 -3.54 -5.16
C ILE A 13 -6.13 -4.35 -5.66
N ASN A 14 -5.23 -4.71 -4.75
CA ASN A 14 -4.10 -5.58 -5.07
C ASN A 14 -4.64 -6.92 -5.61
N ALA A 15 -4.23 -7.25 -6.83
CA ALA A 15 -4.52 -8.53 -7.46
C ALA A 15 -3.44 -9.56 -7.11
N ASP A 16 -2.19 -9.13 -7.06
CA ASP A 16 -1.04 -9.93 -6.64
C ASP A 16 -0.01 -9.11 -5.85
N LEU A 17 0.74 -9.78 -4.99
CA LEU A 17 1.84 -9.21 -4.23
C LEU A 17 2.97 -10.24 -4.12
N THR A 18 4.14 -9.87 -4.63
CA THR A 18 5.36 -10.68 -4.55
C THR A 18 6.40 -9.97 -3.68
N MET A 19 7.03 -10.69 -2.75
CA MET A 19 8.08 -10.19 -1.86
C MET A 19 9.36 -11.00 -2.04
N ALA A 20 10.49 -10.32 -2.21
CA ALA A 20 11.81 -10.92 -2.19
C ALA A 20 12.54 -10.46 -0.91
N LEU A 21 12.86 -11.41 -0.03
CA LEU A 21 13.39 -11.14 1.31
C LEU A 21 14.82 -11.68 1.44
N THR A 22 15.75 -10.87 1.95
CA THR A 22 17.15 -11.26 2.16
C THR A 22 17.41 -11.84 3.54
N ARG A 23 16.50 -11.61 4.50
CA ARG A 23 16.58 -12.08 5.88
C ARG A 23 15.21 -12.14 6.54
N ALA A 24 15.13 -12.79 7.70
CA ALA A 24 13.96 -12.75 8.57
C ALA A 24 13.72 -11.35 9.15
N VAL A 25 12.44 -11.04 9.39
CA VAL A 25 11.97 -9.77 9.97
C VAL A 25 12.24 -9.74 11.47
N GLN A 26 12.73 -8.60 11.97
CA GLN A 26 12.93 -8.37 13.40
C GLN A 26 11.80 -7.54 14.00
N GLY A 27 11.08 -8.13 14.95
CA GLY A 27 9.98 -7.49 15.65
C GLY A 27 8.61 -7.82 15.08
N THR A 28 7.65 -6.94 15.33
CA THR A 28 6.22 -7.18 15.07
C THR A 28 5.65 -6.26 13.99
N ALA A 29 6.48 -5.41 13.40
CA ALA A 29 6.06 -4.42 12.41
C ALA A 29 7.00 -4.41 11.21
N ILE A 30 6.43 -4.18 10.04
CA ILE A 30 7.14 -3.98 8.77
C ILE A 30 6.81 -2.56 8.29
N GLY A 31 7.85 -1.77 8.06
CA GLY A 31 7.77 -0.54 7.32
C GLY A 31 7.77 -0.81 5.82
N VAL A 32 7.03 0.02 5.09
CA VAL A 32 6.91 -0.04 3.63
C VAL A 32 7.13 1.36 3.09
N GLU A 33 8.13 1.53 2.23
CA GLU A 33 8.42 2.77 1.53
C GLU A 33 8.17 2.57 0.04
N ALA A 34 7.22 3.31 -0.53
CA ALA A 34 6.91 3.17 -1.95
C ALA A 34 8.03 3.77 -2.80
N ASP A 35 8.56 2.99 -3.74
CA ASP A 35 9.57 3.47 -4.68
C ASP A 35 8.91 3.94 -5.99
N SER A 36 7.87 3.24 -6.47
CA SER A 36 7.18 3.57 -7.71
C SER A 36 5.71 3.14 -7.74
N HIS A 37 4.91 3.87 -8.51
CA HIS A 37 3.55 3.54 -8.86
C HIS A 37 3.29 3.98 -10.31
N LEU A 38 2.89 3.04 -11.15
CA LEU A 38 2.51 3.27 -12.54
C LEU A 38 1.10 2.70 -12.74
N SER A 39 0.22 3.47 -13.37
CA SER A 39 -1.11 2.99 -13.70
C SER A 39 -1.57 3.46 -15.08
N LEU A 40 -2.30 2.59 -15.77
CA LEU A 40 -2.91 2.84 -17.07
C LEU A 40 -4.09 1.90 -17.27
N ASP A 41 -5.19 2.41 -17.83
CA ASP A 41 -6.40 1.64 -18.18
C ASP A 41 -6.91 0.72 -17.04
N GLY A 42 -6.84 1.22 -15.81
CA GLY A 42 -7.31 0.50 -14.62
C GLY A 42 -6.39 -0.60 -14.11
N ILE A 43 -5.19 -0.76 -14.68
CA ILE A 43 -4.15 -1.66 -14.17
C ILE A 43 -3.07 -0.81 -13.50
N ALA A 44 -2.63 -1.22 -12.32
CA ALA A 44 -1.51 -0.59 -11.62
C ALA A 44 -0.41 -1.60 -11.29
N VAL A 45 0.84 -1.12 -11.37
CA VAL A 45 2.03 -1.81 -10.89
C VAL A 45 2.79 -0.86 -9.97
N GLY A 46 3.22 -1.35 -8.82
CA GLY A 46 4.06 -0.57 -7.93
C GLY A 46 5.12 -1.41 -7.24
N SER A 47 6.18 -0.74 -6.81
CA SER A 47 7.27 -1.34 -6.03
C SER A 47 7.48 -0.61 -4.72
N ALA A 48 7.95 -1.32 -3.70
CA ALA A 48 8.33 -0.73 -2.44
C ALA A 48 9.52 -1.43 -1.79
N THR A 49 10.30 -0.65 -1.05
CA THR A 49 11.31 -1.12 -0.12
C THR A 49 10.65 -1.53 1.20
N LEU A 50 11.02 -2.72 1.71
CA LEU A 50 10.56 -3.25 2.98
C LEU A 50 11.66 -3.10 4.03
N PHE A 51 11.32 -2.55 5.19
CA PHE A 51 12.29 -2.33 6.27
C PHE A 51 11.70 -2.62 7.65
N ASP A 52 12.56 -2.98 8.59
CA ASP A 52 12.22 -3.12 10.00
C ASP A 52 13.18 -2.27 10.85
N ARG A 53 13.21 -2.49 12.16
CA ARG A 53 14.10 -1.74 13.07
C ARG A 53 15.59 -1.95 12.79
N ALA A 54 15.97 -3.01 12.08
CA ALA A 54 17.34 -3.29 11.66
C ALA A 54 17.62 -2.82 10.21
N GLY A 55 16.71 -2.04 9.62
CA GLY A 55 16.85 -1.47 8.28
C GLY A 55 16.15 -2.28 7.19
N SER A 56 16.44 -1.96 5.93
CA SER A 56 15.83 -2.63 4.77
C SER A 56 16.18 -4.11 4.71
N PHE A 57 15.22 -4.94 4.34
CA PHE A 57 15.36 -6.40 4.30
C PHE A 57 14.74 -7.05 3.06
N GLY A 58 14.14 -6.27 2.17
CA GLY A 58 13.58 -6.79 0.95
C GLY A 58 12.90 -5.75 0.08
N THR A 59 12.37 -6.22 -1.03
CA THR A 59 11.56 -5.45 -1.97
C THR A 59 10.26 -6.19 -2.19
N CYS A 60 9.19 -5.46 -2.46
CA CYS A 60 7.97 -6.04 -2.97
C CYS A 60 7.49 -5.35 -4.24
N VAL A 61 6.83 -6.14 -5.07
CA VAL A 61 6.14 -5.70 -6.29
C VAL A 61 4.68 -6.08 -6.14
N VAL A 62 3.81 -5.17 -6.52
CA VAL A 62 2.35 -5.33 -6.43
C VAL A 62 1.76 -5.05 -7.79
N THR A 63 0.82 -5.89 -8.20
CA THR A 63 -0.10 -5.59 -9.29
C THR A 63 -1.49 -5.37 -8.72
N ALA A 64 -2.25 -4.46 -9.30
CA ALA A 64 -3.55 -4.09 -8.80
C ALA A 64 -4.50 -3.71 -9.93
N LEU A 65 -5.81 -3.81 -9.66
CA LEU A 65 -6.89 -3.40 -10.55
C LEU A 65 -7.68 -2.25 -9.93
N ALA A 66 -8.12 -1.31 -10.76
CA ALA A 66 -8.90 -0.17 -10.32
C ALA A 66 -10.25 -0.63 -9.75
N ASN A 67 -10.60 -0.07 -8.60
CA ASN A 67 -11.87 -0.26 -7.92
C ASN A 67 -12.69 1.03 -8.00
N ALA A 68 -12.98 1.44 -9.24
CA ALA A 68 -13.54 2.75 -9.56
C ALA A 68 -14.89 3.04 -8.85
N GLU A 69 -15.70 2.01 -8.59
CA GLU A 69 -17.01 2.16 -7.96
C GLU A 69 -16.97 2.26 -6.43
N ARG A 70 -15.81 2.01 -5.81
CA ARG A 70 -15.65 1.92 -4.34
C ARG A 70 -14.30 2.44 -3.88
N GLN A 71 -13.91 3.61 -4.38
CA GLN A 71 -12.73 4.30 -3.86
C GLN A 71 -12.97 4.69 -2.40
N VAL A 72 -11.96 4.44 -1.57
CA VAL A 72 -11.97 4.88 -0.17
C VAL A 72 -11.22 6.19 -0.10
N ASP A 73 -11.98 7.28 0.05
CA ASP A 73 -11.45 8.58 0.43
C ASP A 73 -11.41 8.67 1.96
N PHE A 74 -10.21 8.75 2.53
CA PHE A 74 -10.03 8.92 3.97
C PHE A 74 -10.30 10.36 4.46
N ALA A 75 -10.52 11.31 3.55
CA ALA A 75 -10.99 12.64 3.86
C ALA A 75 -12.52 12.73 4.03
N ASP A 76 -13.27 11.69 3.63
CA ASP A 76 -14.72 11.60 3.79
C ASP A 76 -15.12 11.57 5.29
N ASP A 77 -16.19 12.29 5.63
CA ASP A 77 -16.76 12.43 6.98
C ASP A 77 -17.07 11.08 7.64
N ARG A 78 -17.34 10.04 6.85
CA ARG A 78 -17.57 8.67 7.34
C ARG A 78 -16.36 8.07 8.08
N PHE A 79 -15.15 8.60 7.88
CA PHE A 79 -13.93 8.19 8.58
C PHE A 79 -13.45 9.20 9.63
N ALA A 80 -14.18 10.30 9.83
CA ALA A 80 -13.81 11.35 10.80
C ALA A 80 -13.64 10.81 12.23
N ALA A 81 -14.46 9.82 12.63
CA ALA A 81 -14.39 9.19 13.96
C ALA A 81 -13.13 8.34 14.18
N MET A 82 -12.49 7.82 13.13
CA MET A 82 -11.20 7.11 13.25
C MET A 82 -10.04 8.08 13.52
N ARG A 83 -10.17 9.35 13.12
CA ARG A 83 -9.15 10.39 13.33
C ARG A 83 -9.09 10.89 14.79
N SER A 84 -10.17 10.73 15.55
CA SER A 84 -10.26 11.15 16.96
C SER A 84 -9.79 10.09 17.97
N GLY A 85 -9.40 8.89 17.51
CA GLY A 85 -8.91 7.82 18.38
C GLY A 85 -9.97 7.22 19.31
N GLN A 86 -11.25 7.28 18.94
CA GLN A 86 -12.37 6.74 19.74
C GLN A 86 -12.74 5.28 19.41
N VAL A 87 -11.78 4.47 18.95
CA VAL A 87 -11.96 3.02 18.72
C VAL A 87 -10.97 2.24 19.56
#